data_AF-A0A7C2J2H7-F1
#
_entry.id   AF-A0A7C2J2H7-F1
#
_cell.length_a   1.000
_cell.length_b   1.000
_cell.length_c   1.000
_cell.angle_alpha   90.00
_cell.angle_beta   90.00
_cell.angle_gamma   90.00
#
_symmetry.space_group_name_H-M   'P 1'
#
loop_
_entity.id
_entity.type
_entity.pdbx_description
1 polymer ?
#
loop_
_entity_poly.entity_id
_entity_poly.type
_entity_poly.pdbx_seq_one_letter_code
_entity_poly.pdbx_strand_id
1 'polypeptide(L)'
;MATAALRQERAGEKFAGLAIYPRWRLLLRTVRLAAGQAGTLQADFSRLFVAGRDGCAPNESYQLALDPAGAAALAAALEREYAGEGVSLDPAAGELPDHVAVEMEFVAFLCDRERAAWRDRREAEGRRLLLRQRQFLREHLGRWVPRFAREVQRADPSGWYGEVVGAAAAFVHHDQDLVDLLLAWTRDPARGGGGGE
;
A
#
# COMPACT_ATOMS: atom_id res chain seq x y z
N MET A 1 -4.42 34.23 1.66
CA MET A 1 -5.82 33.82 1.90
C MET A 1 -6.35 33.09 0.67
N ALA A 2 -6.83 31.86 0.87
CA ALA A 2 -7.72 31.05 0.01
C ALA A 2 -7.36 30.84 -1.47
N THR A 3 -6.54 29.81 -1.79
CA THR A 3 -6.54 29.24 -3.16
C THR A 3 -6.05 27.79 -3.27
N ALA A 4 -5.39 27.22 -2.25
CA ALA A 4 -4.98 25.81 -2.27
C ALA A 4 -6.09 24.82 -1.83
N ALA A 5 -7.06 25.26 -1.01
CA ALA A 5 -8.10 24.38 -0.46
C ALA A 5 -9.15 23.90 -1.48
N LEU A 6 -9.48 24.73 -2.48
CA LEU A 6 -10.54 24.45 -3.46
C LEU A 6 -10.14 23.47 -4.58
N ARG A 7 -8.83 23.19 -4.78
CA ARG A 7 -8.37 22.24 -5.80
C ARG A 7 -8.45 20.78 -5.35
N GLN A 8 -8.46 20.53 -4.04
CA GLN A 8 -8.44 19.18 -3.46
C GLN A 8 -9.84 18.55 -3.34
N GLU A 9 -10.90 19.37 -3.21
CA GLU A 9 -12.29 18.87 -3.09
C GLU A 9 -12.84 18.29 -4.41
N ARG A 10 -12.54 18.90 -5.56
CA ARG A 10 -13.07 18.45 -6.87
C ARG A 10 -12.55 17.09 -7.37
N ALA A 11 -11.37 16.65 -6.91
CA ALA A 11 -10.86 15.32 -7.26
C ALA A 11 -11.53 14.21 -6.45
N GLY A 12 -11.95 14.51 -5.22
CA GLY A 12 -12.56 13.56 -4.31
C GLY A 12 -13.95 13.08 -4.76
N GLU A 13 -14.76 13.96 -5.34
CA GLU A 13 -16.10 13.63 -5.84
C GLU A 13 -16.09 12.48 -6.87
N LYS A 14 -15.05 12.42 -7.71
CA LYS A 14 -14.89 11.37 -8.74
C LYS A 14 -14.68 9.98 -8.14
N PHE A 15 -14.15 9.91 -6.92
CA PHE A 15 -13.89 8.66 -6.22
C PHE A 15 -14.96 8.36 -5.16
N ALA A 16 -15.93 9.25 -4.95
CA ALA A 16 -16.93 9.12 -3.88
C ALA A 16 -17.79 7.85 -3.97
N GLY A 17 -17.95 7.29 -5.17
CA GLY A 17 -18.64 6.02 -5.39
C GLY A 17 -17.81 4.77 -5.08
N LEU A 18 -16.51 4.88 -4.83
CA LEU A 18 -15.66 3.73 -4.51
C LEU A 18 -15.76 3.40 -3.03
N ALA A 19 -15.90 2.10 -2.71
CA ALA A 19 -15.96 1.62 -1.32
C ALA A 19 -14.73 2.00 -0.49
N ILE A 20 -13.57 2.18 -1.14
CA ILE A 20 -12.32 2.64 -0.51
C ILE A 20 -12.36 4.09 -0.05
N TYR A 21 -13.19 4.93 -0.67
CA TYR A 21 -13.07 6.39 -0.54
C TYR A 21 -13.32 6.92 0.88
N PRO A 22 -14.31 6.43 1.66
CA PRO A 22 -14.45 6.83 3.06
C PRO A 22 -13.22 6.49 3.91
N ARG A 23 -12.61 5.32 3.70
CA ARG A 23 -11.40 4.87 4.42
C ARG A 23 -10.17 5.67 4.00
N TRP A 24 -10.04 5.97 2.71
CA TRP A 24 -9.02 6.86 2.17
C TRP A 24 -9.10 8.27 2.76
N ARG A 25 -10.32 8.83 2.88
CA ARG A 25 -10.54 10.13 3.53
C ARG A 25 -10.14 10.13 5.00
N LEU A 26 -10.42 9.03 5.71
CA LEU A 26 -9.98 8.86 7.09
C LEU A 26 -8.45 8.86 7.18
N LEU A 27 -7.75 8.08 6.36
CA LEU A 27 -6.27 8.09 6.30
C LEU A 27 -5.71 9.50 6.08
N LEU A 28 -6.20 10.21 5.06
CA LEU A 28 -5.73 11.56 4.75
C LEU A 28 -5.99 12.54 5.91
N ARG A 29 -7.11 12.37 6.62
CA ARG A 29 -7.40 13.13 7.83
C ARG A 29 -6.41 12.78 8.94
N THR A 30 -6.20 11.50 9.23
CA THR A 30 -5.30 11.00 10.28
C THR A 30 -3.86 11.47 10.04
N VAL A 31 -3.35 11.37 8.80
CA VAL A 31 -2.01 11.87 8.43
C VAL A 31 -1.88 13.39 8.65
N ARG A 32 -2.93 14.17 8.35
CA ARG A 32 -2.94 15.62 8.61
C ARG A 32 -2.95 15.94 10.10
N LEU A 33 -3.61 15.12 10.91
CA LEU A 33 -3.71 15.29 12.36
C LEU A 33 -2.41 14.93 13.11
N ALA A 34 -1.46 14.25 12.45
CA ALA A 34 -0.14 13.96 13.02
C ALA A 34 0.70 15.23 13.29
N ALA A 35 0.36 16.36 12.64
CA ALA A 35 1.09 17.61 12.79
C ALA A 35 1.06 18.12 14.25
N GLY A 36 2.24 18.27 14.85
CA GLY A 36 2.38 18.71 16.25
C GLY A 36 2.33 17.60 17.30
N GLN A 37 2.19 16.33 16.90
CA GLN A 37 2.12 15.16 17.81
C GLN A 37 3.37 14.27 17.75
N ALA A 38 4.50 14.77 17.23
CA ALA A 38 5.70 13.95 16.97
C ALA A 38 6.20 13.18 18.21
N GLY A 39 6.20 13.81 19.39
CA GLY A 39 6.66 13.16 20.62
C GLY A 39 5.77 11.99 21.08
N THR A 40 4.44 12.15 21.01
CA THR A 40 3.51 11.06 21.36
C THR A 40 3.56 9.95 20.32
N LEU A 41 3.63 10.29 19.02
CA LEU A 41 3.75 9.31 17.95
C LEU A 41 5.05 8.50 18.03
N GLN A 42 6.17 9.12 18.39
CA GLN A 42 7.43 8.41 18.62
C GLN A 42 7.28 7.37 19.74
N ALA A 43 6.67 7.75 20.87
CA ALA A 43 6.48 6.85 22.00
C ALA A 43 5.56 5.67 21.64
N ASP A 44 4.45 5.95 20.95
CA ASP A 44 3.54 4.91 20.45
C ASP A 44 4.21 4.00 19.41
N PHE A 45 5.01 4.57 18.51
CA PHE A 45 5.79 3.78 17.54
C PHE A 45 6.72 2.81 18.25
N SER A 46 7.52 3.30 19.21
CA SER A 46 8.44 2.46 19.97
C SER A 46 7.69 1.37 20.74
N ARG A 47 6.55 1.70 21.36
CA ARG A 47 5.70 0.74 22.08
C ARG A 47 5.09 -0.32 21.16
N LEU A 48 4.67 0.06 19.95
CA LEU A 48 3.90 -0.81 19.06
C LEU A 48 4.79 -1.66 18.15
N PHE A 49 5.85 -1.09 17.58
CA PHE A 49 6.60 -1.73 16.49
C PHE A 49 8.04 -2.10 16.86
N VAL A 50 8.60 -1.49 17.92
CA VAL A 50 10.00 -1.73 18.35
C VAL A 50 10.05 -2.58 19.62
N ALA A 51 9.12 -2.38 20.56
CA ALA A 51 9.07 -3.14 21.79
C ALA A 51 8.80 -4.62 21.46
N GLY A 52 9.68 -5.52 21.95
CA GLY A 52 9.77 -6.92 21.53
C GLY A 52 8.50 -7.75 21.71
N ARG A 53 8.48 -8.67 22.69
CA ARG A 53 7.48 -9.78 22.78
C ARG A 53 6.01 -9.37 22.76
N ASP A 54 5.68 -8.13 23.12
CA ASP A 54 4.30 -7.61 23.19
C ASP A 54 3.96 -6.61 22.07
N GLY A 55 4.89 -6.37 21.13
CA GLY A 55 4.70 -5.51 19.97
C GLY A 55 4.03 -6.22 18.79
N CYS A 56 3.56 -5.42 17.83
CA CYS A 56 3.01 -5.87 16.56
C CYS A 56 4.08 -5.69 15.48
N ALA A 57 4.94 -6.68 15.26
CA ALA A 57 6.01 -6.53 14.27
C ALA A 57 5.43 -6.32 12.86
N PRO A 58 5.86 -5.26 12.15
CA PRO A 58 5.34 -4.87 10.84
C PRO A 58 6.01 -5.60 9.67
N ASN A 59 6.27 -6.90 9.81
CA ASN A 59 6.96 -7.72 8.81
C ASN A 59 6.10 -8.93 8.39
N GLU A 60 6.03 -9.24 7.09
CA GLU A 60 5.28 -10.40 6.58
C GLU A 60 5.77 -11.70 7.21
N SER A 61 7.10 -11.92 7.29
CA SER A 61 7.67 -13.14 7.86
C SER A 61 7.23 -13.38 9.30
N TYR A 62 7.19 -12.32 10.11
CA TYR A 62 6.74 -12.40 11.50
C TYR A 62 5.24 -12.69 11.58
N GLN A 63 4.43 -11.99 10.79
CA GLN A 63 2.97 -12.09 10.81
C GLN A 63 2.46 -13.44 10.30
N LEU A 64 3.24 -14.08 9.41
CA LEU A 64 3.04 -15.45 8.96
C LEU A 64 3.71 -16.50 9.85
N ALA A 65 4.41 -16.09 10.91
CA ALA A 65 5.14 -16.95 11.85
C ALA A 65 6.11 -17.91 11.14
N LEU A 66 6.84 -17.40 10.14
CA LEU A 66 7.85 -18.18 9.43
C LEU A 66 9.03 -18.50 10.35
N ASP A 67 9.63 -19.67 10.15
CA ASP A 67 10.90 -19.99 10.77
C ASP A 67 12.04 -19.18 10.12
N PRO A 68 13.26 -19.17 10.69
CA PRO A 68 14.36 -18.37 10.15
C PRO A 68 14.71 -18.68 8.69
N ALA A 69 14.57 -19.95 8.27
CA ALA A 69 14.82 -20.35 6.89
C ALA A 69 13.74 -19.81 5.94
N GLY A 70 12.47 -19.89 6.33
CA GLY A 70 11.34 -19.33 5.59
C GLY A 70 11.40 -17.82 5.49
N ALA A 71 11.76 -17.12 6.57
CA ALA A 71 11.95 -15.68 6.57
C ALA A 71 13.07 -15.25 5.59
N ALA A 72 14.21 -15.95 5.60
CA ALA A 72 15.31 -15.68 4.67
C ALA A 72 14.92 -15.97 3.21
N ALA A 73 14.16 -17.04 2.97
CA ALA A 73 13.67 -17.39 1.64
C ALA A 73 12.67 -16.35 1.11
N LEU A 74 11.77 -15.85 1.96
CA LEU A 74 10.84 -14.77 1.64
C LEU A 74 11.60 -13.48 1.32
N ALA A 75 12.55 -13.07 2.16
CA ALA A 75 13.34 -11.87 1.94
C ALA A 75 14.06 -11.90 0.59
N ALA A 76 14.73 -13.01 0.27
CA ALA A 76 15.40 -13.19 -1.01
C ALA A 76 14.43 -13.22 -2.20
N ALA A 77 13.20 -13.72 -2.01
CA ALA A 77 12.16 -13.69 -3.04
C ALA A 77 11.67 -12.27 -3.31
N LEU A 78 11.42 -11.48 -2.26
CA LEU A 78 11.04 -10.06 -2.37
C LEU A 78 12.15 -9.22 -3.01
N GLU A 79 13.41 -9.43 -2.64
CA GLU A 79 14.53 -8.74 -3.30
C GLU A 79 14.60 -9.02 -4.81
N ARG A 80 14.35 -10.28 -5.22
CA ARG A 80 14.26 -10.64 -6.65
C ARG A 80 13.03 -10.01 -7.33
N GLU A 81 11.90 -9.97 -6.63
CA GLU A 81 10.66 -9.32 -7.07
C GLU A 81 10.90 -7.84 -7.39
N TYR A 82 11.56 -7.13 -6.47
CA TYR A 82 11.93 -5.72 -6.58
C TYR A 82 12.93 -5.49 -7.71
N ALA A 83 14.01 -6.28 -7.74
CA ALA A 83 15.04 -6.17 -8.77
C ALA A 83 14.48 -6.43 -10.18
N GLY A 84 13.49 -7.31 -10.31
CA GLY A 84 12.78 -7.57 -11.56
C GLY A 84 12.05 -6.36 -12.14
N GLU A 85 11.74 -5.37 -11.31
CA GLU A 85 11.13 -4.10 -11.71
C GLU A 85 12.12 -2.92 -11.70
N GLY A 86 13.41 -3.20 -11.51
CA GLY A 86 14.49 -2.22 -11.58
C GLY A 86 14.72 -1.42 -10.30
N VAL A 87 14.26 -1.91 -9.15
CA VAL A 87 14.43 -1.26 -7.84
C VAL A 87 15.08 -2.19 -6.84
N SER A 88 15.81 -1.61 -5.89
CA SER A 88 16.47 -2.32 -4.80
C SER A 88 16.34 -1.51 -3.52
N LEU A 89 16.39 -2.19 -2.37
CA LEU A 89 16.43 -1.50 -1.08
C LEU A 89 17.74 -0.72 -0.94
N ASP A 90 17.65 0.43 -0.27
CA ASP A 90 18.83 1.13 0.22
C ASP A 90 19.32 0.43 1.49
N PRO A 91 20.55 -0.14 1.51
CA PRO A 91 21.10 -0.76 2.71
C PRO A 91 21.18 0.19 3.92
N ALA A 92 21.24 1.51 3.68
CA ALA A 92 21.26 2.51 4.75
C ALA A 92 19.89 2.70 5.44
N ALA A 93 18.79 2.25 4.82
CA ALA A 93 17.45 2.34 5.42
C ALA A 93 17.30 1.37 6.61
N GLY A 94 18.04 0.27 6.63
CA GLY A 94 18.01 -0.71 7.73
C GLY A 94 16.72 -1.53 7.84
N GLU A 95 15.80 -1.39 6.88
CA GLU A 95 14.54 -2.14 6.83
C GLU A 95 14.70 -3.47 6.09
N LEU A 96 13.96 -4.48 6.53
CA LEU A 96 13.88 -5.75 5.82
C LEU A 96 12.94 -5.62 4.59
N PRO A 97 13.18 -6.40 3.52
CA PRO A 97 12.38 -6.33 2.30
C PRO A 97 10.89 -6.67 2.51
N ASP A 98 10.55 -7.36 3.59
CA ASP A 98 9.19 -7.78 3.97
C ASP A 98 8.50 -6.83 4.97
N HIS A 99 9.11 -5.67 5.25
CA HIS A 99 8.52 -4.65 6.10
C HIS A 99 7.34 -3.97 5.38
N VAL A 100 6.23 -3.71 6.11
CA VAL A 100 4.99 -3.16 5.51
C VAL A 100 5.22 -1.88 4.71
N ALA A 101 6.14 -1.01 5.16
CA ALA A 101 6.44 0.23 4.47
C ALA A 101 7.13 -0.03 3.12
N VAL A 102 8.04 -1.01 3.07
CA VAL A 102 8.78 -1.39 1.86
C VAL A 102 7.81 -2.03 0.85
N GLU A 103 6.98 -2.96 1.29
CA GLU A 103 5.98 -3.62 0.43
C GLU A 103 4.96 -2.60 -0.13
N MET A 104 4.49 -1.66 0.70
CA MET A 104 3.57 -0.59 0.25
C MET A 104 4.25 0.40 -0.71
N GLU A 105 5.51 0.75 -0.47
CA GLU A 105 6.29 1.61 -1.36
C GLU A 105 6.50 0.95 -2.73
N PHE A 106 6.74 -0.37 -2.76
CA PHE A 106 6.83 -1.11 -4.00
C PHE A 106 5.53 -1.06 -4.80
N VAL A 107 4.37 -1.24 -4.17
CA VAL A 107 3.06 -1.08 -4.86
C VAL A 107 2.90 0.35 -5.39
N ALA A 108 3.25 1.36 -4.59
CA ALA A 108 3.17 2.76 -5.03
C ALA A 108 4.07 3.03 -6.24
N PHE A 109 5.28 2.46 -6.28
CA PHE A 109 6.18 2.51 -7.42
C PHE A 109 5.58 1.88 -8.67
N LEU A 110 4.95 0.70 -8.53
CA LEU A 110 4.26 0.04 -9.65
C LEU A 110 3.11 0.89 -10.19
N CYS A 111 2.31 1.50 -9.31
CA CYS A 111 1.21 2.40 -9.70
C CYS A 111 1.72 3.65 -10.44
N ASP A 112 2.88 4.20 -10.06
CA ASP A 112 3.48 5.34 -10.75
C ASP A 112 3.95 4.97 -12.17
N ARG A 113 4.63 3.82 -12.31
CA ARG A 113 5.02 3.29 -13.62
C ARG A 113 3.82 2.96 -14.50
N GLU A 114 2.77 2.42 -13.91
CA GLU A 114 1.54 2.07 -14.61
C GLU A 114 0.87 3.34 -15.17
N ARG A 115 0.75 4.38 -14.34
CA ARG A 115 0.26 5.70 -14.76
C ARG A 115 1.07 6.26 -15.92
N ALA A 116 2.40 6.18 -15.86
CA ALA A 116 3.26 6.63 -16.95
C ALA A 116 3.03 5.82 -18.24
N ALA A 117 2.89 4.51 -18.14
CA ALA A 117 2.59 3.65 -19.28
C ALA A 117 1.26 4.03 -19.95
N TRP A 118 0.19 4.27 -19.18
CA TRP A 118 -1.08 4.72 -19.74
C TRP A 118 -1.00 6.10 -20.39
N ARG A 119 -0.31 7.06 -19.76
CA ARG A 119 -0.12 8.40 -20.32
C ARG A 119 0.61 8.36 -21.66
N ASP A 120 1.60 7.48 -21.76
CA ASP A 120 2.42 7.32 -22.96
C ASP A 120 1.81 6.33 -23.98
N ARG A 121 0.54 5.91 -23.79
CA ARG A 121 -0.20 4.93 -24.61
C ARG A 121 0.51 3.58 -24.79
N ARG A 122 1.32 3.16 -23.81
CA ARG A 122 2.00 1.86 -23.75
C ARG A 122 1.11 0.81 -23.08
N GLU A 123 0.00 0.46 -23.72
CA GLU A 123 -1.07 -0.36 -23.12
C GLU A 123 -0.59 -1.73 -22.62
N ALA A 124 0.27 -2.41 -23.37
CA ALA A 124 0.81 -3.71 -22.96
C ALA A 124 1.62 -3.62 -21.65
N GLU A 125 2.41 -2.55 -21.48
CA GLU A 125 3.17 -2.31 -20.25
C GLU A 125 2.25 -1.92 -19.10
N GLY A 126 1.26 -1.04 -19.34
CA GLY A 126 0.25 -0.68 -18.33
C GLY A 126 -0.48 -1.93 -17.80
N ARG A 127 -0.88 -2.83 -18.71
CA ARG A 127 -1.51 -4.09 -18.34
C ARG A 127 -0.56 -5.05 -17.61
N ARG A 128 0.72 -5.12 -18.00
CA ARG A 128 1.74 -5.92 -17.31
C ARG A 128 1.91 -5.44 -15.86
N LEU A 129 1.96 -4.13 -15.66
CA LEU A 129 2.11 -3.52 -14.35
C LEU A 129 0.87 -3.73 -13.47
N LEU A 130 -0.35 -3.64 -14.01
CA LEU A 130 -1.57 -4.02 -13.28
C LEU A 130 -1.57 -5.49 -12.85
N LEU A 131 -1.13 -6.40 -13.72
CA LEU A 131 -0.99 -7.82 -13.35
C LEU A 131 0.02 -8.00 -12.20
N ARG A 132 1.11 -7.23 -12.22
CA ARG A 132 2.14 -7.26 -11.18
C ARG A 132 1.63 -6.72 -9.85
N GLN A 133 0.92 -5.58 -9.86
CA GLN A 133 0.25 -5.04 -8.66
C GLN A 133 -0.72 -6.06 -8.08
N ARG A 134 -1.57 -6.67 -8.92
CA ARG A 134 -2.51 -7.70 -8.46
C ARG A 134 -1.80 -8.87 -7.80
N GLN A 135 -0.74 -9.38 -8.43
CA GLN A 135 0.03 -10.50 -7.89
C GLN A 135 0.60 -10.13 -6.53
N PHE A 136 1.29 -9.00 -6.42
CA PHE A 136 1.93 -8.56 -5.19
C PHE A 136 0.90 -8.34 -4.06
N LEU A 137 -0.21 -7.66 -4.37
CA LEU A 137 -1.30 -7.48 -3.41
C LEU A 137 -1.88 -8.81 -2.92
N ARG A 138 -1.98 -9.85 -3.76
CA ARG A 138 -2.57 -11.14 -3.38
C ARG A 138 -1.59 -12.07 -2.68
N GLU A 139 -0.33 -12.06 -3.11
CA GLU A 139 0.72 -12.99 -2.66
C GLU A 139 1.51 -12.46 -1.45
N HIS A 140 1.43 -11.15 -1.17
CA HIS A 140 2.07 -10.50 -0.01
C HIS A 140 1.02 -9.76 0.82
N LEU A 141 0.86 -8.45 0.65
CA LEU A 141 0.06 -7.56 1.50
C LEU A 141 -1.32 -8.12 1.91
N GLY A 142 -2.06 -8.73 0.98
CA GLY A 142 -3.39 -9.29 1.24
C GLY A 142 -3.42 -10.50 2.18
N ARG A 143 -2.31 -11.22 2.35
CA ARG A 143 -2.21 -12.39 3.23
C ARG A 143 -2.07 -12.02 4.69
N TRP A 144 -1.43 -10.90 4.98
CA TRP A 144 -0.95 -10.61 6.34
C TRP A 144 -1.40 -9.24 6.87
N VAL A 145 -1.49 -8.21 6.03
CA VAL A 145 -1.87 -6.84 6.45
C VAL A 145 -3.23 -6.79 7.17
N PRO A 146 -4.29 -7.51 6.74
CA PRO A 146 -5.55 -7.50 7.47
C PRO A 146 -5.43 -8.05 8.90
N ARG A 147 -4.55 -9.03 9.12
CA ARG A 147 -4.27 -9.58 10.45
C ARG A 147 -3.46 -8.58 11.27
N PHE A 148 -2.35 -8.10 10.73
CA PHE A 148 -1.49 -7.11 11.35
C PHE A 148 -2.28 -5.87 11.80
N ALA A 149 -3.16 -5.34 10.94
CA ALA A 149 -4.00 -4.21 11.29
C ALA A 149 -4.92 -4.48 12.49
N ARG A 150 -5.49 -5.70 12.61
CA ARG A 150 -6.30 -6.08 13.77
C ARG A 150 -5.47 -6.20 15.05
N GLU A 151 -4.24 -6.68 14.96
CA GLU A 151 -3.32 -6.77 16.11
C GLU A 151 -2.98 -5.37 16.62
N VAL A 152 -2.57 -4.46 15.73
CA VAL A 152 -2.27 -3.07 16.08
C VAL A 152 -3.51 -2.35 16.61
N GLN A 153 -4.69 -2.53 16.01
CA GLN A 153 -5.92 -1.90 16.51
C GLN A 153 -6.35 -2.36 17.91
N ARG A 154 -5.96 -3.58 18.32
CA ARG A 154 -6.19 -4.06 19.70
C ARG A 154 -5.19 -3.46 20.67
N ALA A 155 -3.94 -3.30 20.25
CA ALA A 155 -2.87 -2.69 21.04
C ALA A 155 -2.93 -1.15 21.05
N ASP A 156 -3.64 -0.54 20.10
CA ASP A 156 -3.81 0.90 19.93
C ASP A 156 -5.29 1.27 19.63
N PRO A 157 -6.23 0.99 20.55
CA PRO A 157 -7.64 1.22 20.30
C PRO A 157 -7.92 2.72 20.21
N SER A 158 -8.37 3.18 19.03
CA SER A 158 -8.60 4.60 18.71
C SER A 158 -7.33 5.46 18.69
N GLY A 159 -6.14 4.84 18.72
CA GLY A 159 -4.89 5.57 18.55
C GLY A 159 -4.55 5.77 17.07
N TRP A 160 -3.57 6.65 16.85
CA TRP A 160 -3.22 7.10 15.50
C TRP A 160 -2.73 5.95 14.61
N TYR A 161 -1.90 5.05 15.14
CA TYR A 161 -1.41 3.91 14.39
C TYR A 161 -2.51 2.88 14.12
N GLY A 162 -3.43 2.68 15.07
CA GLY A 162 -4.64 1.86 14.87
C GLY A 162 -5.54 2.36 13.73
N GLU A 163 -5.67 3.68 13.57
CA GLU A 163 -6.39 4.27 12.43
C GLU A 163 -5.63 4.08 11.11
N VAL A 164 -4.32 4.33 11.09
CA VAL A 164 -3.47 4.24 9.89
C VAL A 164 -3.44 2.82 9.34
N VAL A 165 -3.15 1.82 10.17
CA VAL A 165 -3.14 0.41 9.73
C VAL A 165 -4.53 -0.08 9.33
N GLY A 166 -5.58 0.43 9.97
CA GLY A 166 -6.97 0.15 9.59
C GLY A 166 -7.30 0.66 8.19
N ALA A 167 -6.80 1.84 7.83
CA ALA A 167 -6.95 2.37 6.48
C ALA A 167 -6.06 1.64 5.47
N ALA A 168 -4.84 1.25 5.84
CA ALA A 168 -3.95 0.46 5.01
C ALA A 168 -4.55 -0.92 4.66
N ALA A 169 -5.15 -1.61 5.63
CA ALA A 169 -5.84 -2.87 5.38
C ALA A 169 -7.06 -2.71 4.46
N ALA A 170 -7.84 -1.63 4.63
CA ALA A 170 -8.95 -1.32 3.74
C ALA A 170 -8.46 -1.00 2.32
N PHE A 171 -7.33 -0.29 2.20
CA PHE A 171 -6.68 -0.02 0.92
C PHE A 171 -6.31 -1.31 0.21
N VAL A 172 -5.53 -2.19 0.86
CA VAL A 172 -5.09 -3.46 0.28
C VAL A 172 -6.27 -4.29 -0.23
N HIS A 173 -7.35 -4.39 0.57
CA HIS A 173 -8.53 -5.14 0.17
C HIS A 173 -9.24 -4.55 -1.05
N HIS A 174 -9.52 -3.25 -1.06
CA HIS A 174 -10.25 -2.62 -2.15
C HIS A 174 -9.41 -2.42 -3.41
N ASP A 175 -8.10 -2.29 -3.27
CA ASP A 175 -7.20 -2.12 -4.41
C ASP A 175 -7.08 -3.43 -5.20
N GLN A 176 -7.14 -4.59 -4.54
CA GLN A 176 -7.27 -5.89 -5.22
C GLN A 176 -8.51 -5.93 -6.13
N ASP A 177 -9.67 -5.52 -5.61
CA ASP A 177 -10.92 -5.47 -6.38
C ASP A 177 -10.83 -4.48 -7.55
N LEU A 178 -10.24 -3.30 -7.32
CA LEU A 178 -10.05 -2.27 -8.32
C LEU A 178 -9.15 -2.75 -9.46
N VAL A 179 -8.01 -3.36 -9.12
CA VAL A 179 -7.07 -3.89 -10.11
C VAL A 179 -7.71 -5.01 -10.93
N ASP A 180 -8.50 -5.89 -10.32
CA ASP A 180 -9.24 -6.92 -11.07
C ASP A 180 -10.27 -6.31 -12.04
N LEU A 181 -10.96 -5.24 -11.63
CA LEU A 181 -11.87 -4.49 -12.51
C LEU A 181 -11.13 -3.80 -13.66
N LEU A 182 -9.98 -3.16 -13.40
CA LEU A 182 -9.16 -2.52 -14.44
C LEU A 182 -8.60 -3.56 -15.43
N LEU A 183 -8.19 -4.73 -14.95
CA LEU A 183 -7.73 -5.83 -15.80
C LEU A 183 -8.85 -6.43 -16.66
N ALA A 184 -10.08 -6.47 -16.15
CA ALA A 184 -11.25 -6.84 -16.95
C ALA A 184 -11.56 -5.79 -18.00
N TRP A 185 -11.49 -4.51 -17.63
CA TRP A 185 -11.75 -3.38 -18.53
C TRP A 185 -10.74 -3.29 -19.68
N THR A 186 -9.45 -3.51 -19.41
CA THR A 186 -8.38 -3.51 -20.43
C THR A 186 -8.43 -4.70 -21.40
N ARG A 187 -9.28 -5.71 -21.15
CA ARG A 187 -9.50 -6.83 -22.08
C ARG A 187 -10.59 -6.56 -23.10
N ASP A 188 -11.42 -5.53 -22.93
CA ASP A 188 -12.55 -5.25 -23.82
C ASP A 188 -12.07 -4.55 -25.12
N PRO A 189 -12.05 -5.25 -26.27
CA PRO A 189 -11.58 -4.69 -27.53
C PRO A 189 -12.47 -3.56 -28.06
N ALA A 190 -13.70 -3.41 -27.56
CA ALA A 190 -14.62 -2.36 -28.01
C ALA A 190 -14.25 -0.95 -27.52
N ARG A 191 -13.27 -0.81 -26.62
CA ARG A 191 -12.91 0.48 -26.00
C ARG A 191 -11.45 0.91 -26.18
N GLY A 192 -10.57 0.06 -26.73
CA GLY A 192 -9.17 0.39 -27.06
C GLY A 192 -8.97 1.22 -28.34
N GLY A 193 -10.05 1.64 -29.01
CA GLY A 193 -10.01 2.38 -30.29
C GLY A 193 -10.50 3.83 -30.23
N GLY A 194 -10.64 4.43 -29.05
CA GLY A 194 -11.18 5.79 -28.88
C GLY A 194 -10.13 6.84 -28.58
N GLY A 195 -9.35 7.26 -29.59
CA GLY A 195 -8.35 8.31 -29.41
C GLY A 195 -7.68 8.78 -30.70
N GLY A 196 -8.48 8.94 -31.76
CA GLY A 196 -8.12 9.76 -32.91
C GLY A 196 -8.77 11.14 -32.77
N GLU A 197 -7.94 12.14 -32.51
CA GLU A 197 -7.95 13.46 -33.18
C GLU A 197 -6.49 13.83 -33.45
#